data_AF-C6Y2U8-F1
#
_entry.id   AF-C6Y2U8-F1
#
_cell.length_a   1.000
_cell.length_b   1.000
_cell.length_c   1.000
_cell.angle_alpha   90.00
_cell.angle_beta   90.00
_cell.angle_gamma   90.00
#
_symmetry.space_group_name_H-M   'P 1'
#
loop_
_entity.id
_entity.type
_entity.pdbx_description
1 polymer ?
#
loop_
_entity_poly.entity_id
_entity_poly.type
_entity_poly.pdbx_seq_one_letter_code
_entity_poly.pdbx_strand_id
1 'polypeptide(L)'
;MLVVNKFINTMTTFVGIGFAGIAQGQAFSANNAVKSYQLKNALDGAYPDLVINYSKVMLSMGTLQSAENAAVEWDGNRLRFSWHCDAISERFYNQSVAMLLVHCRELNKSFYDLSGVKRLAKEQFVELPSDFNSRVLHAYLTFVTDDRVMVSDSVYVGES
;
A
#
# COMPACT_ATOMS: atom_id res chain seq x y z
N MET A 1 3.04 16.10 -13.79
CA MET A 1 3.59 14.87 -14.42
C MET A 1 2.48 13.83 -14.51
N LEU A 2 2.11 13.37 -15.72
CA LEU A 2 0.90 12.58 -15.95
C LEU A 2 0.93 11.18 -15.33
N VAL A 3 2.10 10.52 -15.28
CA VAL A 3 2.23 9.11 -14.86
C VAL A 3 1.88 8.92 -13.38
N VAL A 4 2.52 9.64 -12.47
CA VAL A 4 2.22 9.58 -11.02
C VAL A 4 0.79 10.01 -10.72
N ASN A 5 0.27 11.02 -11.42
CA ASN A 5 -1.10 11.46 -11.23
C ASN A 5 -2.10 10.35 -11.60
N LYS A 6 -1.92 9.71 -12.76
CA LYS A 6 -2.77 8.59 -13.18
C LYS A 6 -2.70 7.42 -12.21
N PHE A 7 -1.50 7.08 -11.74
CA PHE A 7 -1.27 6.00 -10.78
C PHE A 7 -1.97 6.26 -9.43
N ILE A 8 -1.66 7.36 -8.76
CA ILE A 8 -2.19 7.68 -7.43
C ILE A 8 -3.71 7.91 -7.45
N ASN A 9 -4.26 8.42 -8.55
CA ASN A 9 -5.71 8.62 -8.67
C ASN A 9 -6.51 7.31 -8.66
N THR A 10 -5.87 6.14 -8.82
CA THR A 10 -6.54 4.83 -8.70
C THR A 10 -6.74 4.36 -7.26
N MET A 11 -6.15 5.07 -6.28
CA MET A 11 -6.01 4.62 -4.89
C MET A 11 -6.14 5.76 -3.88
N THR A 12 -6.93 6.79 -4.22
CA THR A 12 -7.01 8.05 -3.46
C THR A 12 -7.42 7.86 -2.00
N THR A 13 -8.35 6.94 -1.71
CA THR A 13 -8.77 6.65 -0.34
C THR A 13 -7.67 5.98 0.47
N PHE A 14 -6.96 5.02 -0.13
CA PHE A 14 -5.86 4.32 0.53
C PHE A 14 -4.75 5.30 0.93
N VAL A 15 -4.27 6.11 -0.01
CA VAL A 15 -3.22 7.11 0.26
C VAL A 15 -3.73 8.27 1.11
N GLY A 16 -5.03 8.55 1.09
CA GLY A 16 -5.66 9.52 1.97
C GLY A 16 -5.47 9.15 3.44
N ILE A 17 -5.64 7.87 3.78
CA ILE A 17 -5.33 7.33 5.12
C ILE A 17 -3.81 7.26 5.31
N GLY A 18 -3.09 6.67 4.35
CA GLY A 18 -1.65 6.41 4.46
C GLY A 18 -0.77 7.65 4.62
N PHE A 19 -1.21 8.81 4.12
CA PHE A 19 -0.48 10.07 4.22
C PHE A 19 -1.22 11.13 5.08
N ALA A 20 -2.28 10.76 5.78
CA ALA A 20 -3.04 11.68 6.62
C ALA A 20 -2.15 12.38 7.65
N GLY A 21 -1.31 11.62 8.37
CA GLY A 21 -0.38 12.15 9.37
C GLY A 21 0.65 13.11 8.78
N ILE A 22 1.14 12.84 7.56
CA ILE A 22 2.11 13.72 6.86
C ILE A 22 1.47 15.06 6.45
N ALA A 23 0.20 15.03 6.05
CA ALA A 23 -0.53 16.24 5.65
C ALA A 23 -1.11 17.03 6.84
N GLN A 24 -1.10 16.46 8.05
CA GLN A 24 -1.68 17.09 9.22
C GLN A 24 -0.97 18.41 9.55
N GLY A 25 -1.74 19.49 9.62
CA GLY A 25 -1.23 20.85 9.88
C GLY A 25 -0.45 21.46 8.71
N GLN A 26 -0.43 20.82 7.54
CA GLN A 26 0.27 21.31 6.34
C GLN A 26 -0.69 22.02 5.39
N ALA A 27 -0.14 22.87 4.52
CA ALA A 27 -0.90 23.54 3.46
C ALA A 27 -1.24 22.63 2.26
N PHE A 28 -0.70 21.41 2.23
CA PHE A 28 -0.92 20.43 1.16
C PHE A 28 -1.76 19.23 1.66
N SER A 29 -2.48 18.59 0.74
CA SER A 29 -3.27 17.39 1.04
C SER A 29 -2.40 16.12 1.07
N ALA A 30 -2.90 15.05 1.70
CA ALA A 30 -2.29 13.72 1.66
C ALA A 30 -2.04 13.23 0.21
N ASN A 31 -2.99 13.52 -0.69
CA ASN A 31 -2.87 13.18 -2.10
C ASN A 31 -1.71 13.94 -2.79
N ASN A 32 -1.49 15.21 -2.45
CA ASN A 32 -0.35 15.97 -2.95
C ASN A 32 0.98 15.48 -2.36
N ALA A 33 0.98 15.12 -1.07
CA ALA A 33 2.14 14.59 -0.37
C ALA A 33 2.63 13.27 -1.00
N VAL A 34 1.74 12.30 -1.20
CA VAL A 34 2.11 11.01 -1.81
C VAL A 34 2.58 11.18 -3.26
N LYS A 35 1.96 12.07 -4.04
CA LYS A 35 2.39 12.38 -5.40
C LYS A 35 3.80 12.97 -5.40
N SER A 36 4.05 13.95 -4.52
CA SER A 36 5.38 14.54 -4.35
C SER A 36 6.44 13.51 -3.99
N TYR A 37 6.11 12.57 -3.11
CA TYR A 37 7.01 11.45 -2.77
C TYR A 37 7.33 10.60 -3.99
N GLN A 38 6.31 10.14 -4.74
CA GLN A 38 6.54 9.28 -5.90
C GLN A 38 7.38 9.98 -6.97
N LEU A 39 7.13 11.27 -7.19
CA LEU A 39 7.88 12.09 -8.15
C LEU A 39 9.39 12.14 -7.85
N LYS A 40 9.76 12.05 -6.58
CA LYS A 40 11.15 12.14 -6.12
C LYS A 40 11.83 10.78 -6.02
N ASN A 41 11.08 9.73 -5.65
CA ASN A 41 11.66 8.48 -5.18
C ASN A 41 11.29 7.25 -6.02
N ALA A 42 10.13 7.26 -6.70
CA ALA A 42 9.53 6.07 -7.30
C ALA A 42 9.38 6.18 -8.83
N LEU A 43 10.21 7.02 -9.45
CA LEU A 43 10.32 7.12 -10.89
C LEU A 43 11.68 6.64 -11.36
N ASP A 44 11.65 5.88 -12.44
CA ASP A 44 12.82 5.58 -13.25
C ASP A 44 12.62 6.12 -14.68
N GLY A 45 13.70 6.10 -15.44
CA GLY A 45 13.75 6.59 -16.82
C GLY A 45 14.12 8.07 -16.91
N ALA A 46 14.05 8.60 -18.13
CA ALA A 46 14.28 10.01 -18.43
C ALA A 46 13.09 10.52 -19.23
N TYR A 47 12.80 11.82 -19.12
CA TYR A 47 11.73 12.42 -19.93
C TYR A 47 11.98 12.18 -21.43
N PRO A 48 10.96 11.78 -22.22
CA PRO A 48 9.56 11.62 -21.85
C PRO A 48 9.15 10.25 -21.28
N ASP A 49 10.05 9.26 -21.30
CA ASP A 49 9.80 7.84 -20.98
C ASP A 49 9.92 7.54 -19.47
N LEU A 50 9.19 8.31 -18.65
CA LEU A 50 9.13 8.10 -17.20
C LEU A 50 8.19 6.94 -16.86
N VAL A 51 8.66 6.02 -16.00
CA VAL A 51 7.89 4.87 -15.52
C VAL A 51 7.90 4.79 -14.00
N ILE A 52 6.84 4.21 -13.41
CA ILE A 52 6.80 3.95 -11.96
C ILE A 52 7.73 2.77 -11.65
N ASN A 53 8.65 2.97 -10.71
CA ASN A 53 9.35 1.88 -10.06
C ASN A 53 8.53 1.40 -8.86
N TYR A 54 7.73 0.36 -9.06
CA TYR A 54 6.80 -0.17 -8.05
C TYR A 54 7.50 -0.62 -6.76
N SER A 55 8.73 -1.12 -6.84
CA SER A 55 9.49 -1.52 -5.64
C SER A 55 9.88 -0.35 -4.73
N LYS A 56 9.90 0.88 -5.26
CA LYS A 56 10.23 2.11 -4.52
C LYS A 56 8.99 2.93 -4.15
N VAL A 57 7.79 2.48 -4.52
CA VAL A 57 6.55 3.20 -4.22
C VAL A 57 6.27 3.18 -2.72
N MET A 58 5.89 4.34 -2.19
CA MET A 58 5.44 4.48 -0.81
C MET A 58 3.99 4.98 -0.75
N LEU A 59 3.07 4.16 -0.26
CA LEU A 59 1.62 4.42 -0.22
C LEU A 59 1.10 4.87 1.15
N SER A 60 1.88 4.62 2.21
CA SER A 60 1.66 5.20 3.53
C SER A 60 3.00 5.54 4.18
N MET A 61 3.03 6.60 4.99
CA MET A 61 4.20 6.93 5.82
C MET A 61 3.78 7.29 7.22
N GLY A 62 4.39 6.65 8.22
CA GLY A 62 4.01 6.86 9.61
C GLY A 62 4.96 6.23 10.61
N THR A 63 4.50 6.13 11.85
CA THR A 63 5.34 5.75 13.00
C THR A 63 5.10 4.34 13.50
N LEU A 64 4.06 3.65 13.03
CA LEU A 64 3.89 2.23 13.36
C LEU A 64 5.00 1.42 12.68
N GLN A 65 5.43 0.37 13.36
CA GLN A 65 6.37 -0.60 12.77
C GLN A 65 5.75 -1.22 11.52
N SER A 66 6.48 -1.21 10.41
CA SER A 66 6.04 -1.83 9.16
C SER A 66 5.93 -3.35 9.26
N ALA A 67 5.37 -3.98 8.24
CA ALA A 67 5.37 -5.43 8.15
C ALA A 67 6.77 -5.99 7.92
N GLU A 68 7.12 -6.99 8.72
CA GLU A 68 8.37 -7.72 8.60
C GLU A 68 8.12 -9.02 7.85
N ASN A 69 9.07 -9.43 7.01
CA ASN A 69 8.97 -10.65 6.19
C ASN A 69 7.60 -10.77 5.48
N ALA A 70 7.09 -9.64 4.98
CA ALA A 70 5.84 -9.62 4.26
C ALA A 70 5.99 -10.38 2.94
N ALA A 71 5.03 -11.26 2.64
CA ALA A 71 5.00 -12.03 1.41
C ALA A 71 3.57 -12.13 0.88
N VAL A 72 3.46 -12.42 -0.43
CA VAL A 72 2.20 -12.65 -1.11
C VAL A 72 2.29 -13.93 -1.94
N GLU A 73 1.33 -14.83 -1.75
CA GLU A 73 1.13 -16.01 -2.58
C GLU A 73 -0.04 -15.76 -3.53
N TRP A 74 0.14 -16.08 -4.82
CA TRP A 74 -0.84 -15.84 -5.87
C TRP A 74 -1.48 -17.16 -6.30
N ASP A 75 -2.78 -17.32 -6.06
CA ASP A 75 -3.56 -18.50 -6.46
C ASP A 75 -4.79 -18.06 -7.28
N GLY A 76 -4.57 -17.90 -8.59
CA GLY A 76 -5.61 -17.40 -9.50
C GLY A 76 -6.07 -15.99 -9.12
N ASN A 77 -7.33 -15.86 -8.68
CA ASN A 77 -7.90 -14.60 -8.21
C ASN A 77 -7.81 -14.43 -6.68
N ARG A 78 -7.26 -15.41 -5.96
CA ARG A 78 -7.12 -15.37 -4.50
C ARG A 78 -5.66 -15.16 -4.13
N LEU A 79 -5.42 -14.13 -3.32
CA LEU A 79 -4.09 -13.79 -2.82
C LEU A 79 -4.05 -14.10 -1.35
N ARG A 80 -2.92 -14.63 -0.89
CA ARG A 80 -2.63 -14.74 0.54
C ARG A 80 -1.48 -13.79 0.86
N PHE A 81 -1.79 -12.77 1.63
CA PHE A 81 -0.78 -11.93 2.26
C PHE A 81 -0.38 -12.58 3.58
N SER A 82 0.92 -12.60 3.87
CA SER A 82 1.46 -13.06 5.16
C SER A 82 2.55 -12.13 5.65
N TRP A 83 2.72 -12.03 6.96
CA TRP A 83 3.74 -11.20 7.58
C TRP A 83 4.17 -11.76 8.94
N HIS A 84 5.37 -11.39 9.36
CA HIS A 84 5.88 -11.69 10.69
C HIS A 84 5.34 -10.71 11.74
N CYS A 85 5.12 -11.23 12.95
CA CYS A 85 4.68 -10.44 14.09
C CYS A 85 5.17 -11.11 15.38
N ASP A 86 6.07 -10.44 16.11
CA ASP A 86 6.54 -10.90 17.42
C ASP A 86 5.47 -10.64 18.50
N ALA A 87 5.30 -11.58 19.42
CA ALA A 87 4.31 -11.46 20.49
C ALA A 87 4.71 -10.46 21.60
N ILE A 88 5.92 -9.88 21.56
CA ILE A 88 6.46 -9.08 22.66
C ILE A 88 5.94 -7.62 22.64
N SER A 89 5.42 -7.15 21.51
CA SER A 89 4.93 -5.77 21.28
C SER A 89 3.39 -5.69 21.18
N GLU A 90 2.69 -6.51 21.98
CA GLU A 90 1.23 -6.70 21.97
C GLU A 90 0.38 -5.42 22.01
N ARG A 91 0.83 -4.34 22.69
CA ARG A 91 -0.02 -3.16 22.92
C ARG A 91 -0.42 -2.44 21.62
N PHE A 92 0.51 -2.25 20.68
CA PHE A 92 0.23 -1.59 19.41
C PHE A 92 -0.34 -2.55 18.35
N TYR A 93 -0.02 -3.85 18.45
CA TYR A 93 -0.51 -4.86 17.51
C TYR A 93 -1.98 -5.21 17.72
N ASN A 94 -2.46 -5.19 18.97
CA ASN A 94 -3.88 -5.40 19.26
C ASN A 94 -4.79 -4.31 18.68
N GLN A 95 -4.25 -3.11 18.48
CA GLN A 95 -5.00 -1.93 18.03
C GLN A 95 -4.78 -1.61 16.56
N SER A 96 -4.14 -2.50 15.78
CA SER A 96 -3.90 -2.27 14.36
C SER A 96 -4.41 -3.40 13.47
N VAL A 97 -4.88 -3.00 12.28
CA VAL A 97 -5.37 -3.87 11.22
C VAL A 97 -4.51 -3.71 9.97
N ALA A 98 -4.48 -4.74 9.14
CA ALA A 98 -3.84 -4.70 7.84
C ALA A 98 -4.66 -3.85 6.86
N MET A 99 -3.94 -3.08 6.03
CA MET A 99 -4.45 -2.43 4.84
C MET A 99 -3.64 -2.96 3.66
N LEU A 100 -4.36 -3.48 2.67
CA LEU A 100 -3.77 -4.18 1.54
C LEU A 100 -4.12 -3.47 0.25
N LEU A 101 -3.17 -3.39 -0.68
CA LEU A 101 -3.41 -2.81 -2.00
C LEU A 101 -2.76 -3.67 -3.07
N VAL A 102 -3.50 -3.88 -4.15
CA VAL A 102 -3.02 -4.53 -5.38
C VAL A 102 -3.25 -3.59 -6.55
N HIS A 103 -2.19 -3.26 -7.27
CA HIS A 103 -2.23 -2.42 -8.45
C HIS A 103 -1.95 -3.22 -9.73
N CYS A 104 -2.78 -3.02 -10.75
CA CYS A 104 -2.53 -3.55 -12.09
C CYS A 104 -2.11 -2.41 -13.03
N ARG A 105 -0.88 -2.48 -13.54
CA ARG A 105 -0.33 -1.48 -14.46
C ARG A 105 -1.12 -1.39 -15.76
N GLU A 106 -1.42 -2.54 -16.36
CA GLU A 106 -2.09 -2.62 -17.68
C GLU A 106 -3.48 -1.98 -17.65
N LEU A 107 -4.22 -2.21 -16.56
CA LEU A 107 -5.55 -1.64 -16.38
C LEU A 107 -5.50 -0.19 -15.88
N ASN A 108 -4.37 0.23 -15.31
CA ASN A 108 -4.28 1.41 -14.47
C ASN A 108 -5.43 1.45 -13.44
N LYS A 109 -5.61 0.32 -12.73
CA LYS A 109 -6.63 0.14 -11.68
C LYS A 109 -5.96 -0.44 -10.44
N SER A 110 -6.54 -0.12 -9.29
CA SER A 110 -6.12 -0.68 -8.01
C SER A 110 -7.32 -1.26 -7.28
N PHE A 111 -7.09 -2.37 -6.62
CA PHE A 111 -8.00 -2.96 -5.64
C PHE A 111 -7.35 -2.80 -4.26
N TYR A 112 -8.14 -2.48 -3.24
CA TYR A 112 -7.59 -2.34 -1.90
C TYR A 112 -8.61 -2.69 -0.83
N ASP A 113 -8.12 -3.29 0.25
CA ASP A 113 -8.85 -3.49 1.49
C ASP A 113 -8.31 -2.51 2.53
N LEU A 114 -9.21 -1.67 3.05
CA LEU A 114 -8.90 -0.64 4.05
C LEU A 114 -9.14 -1.10 5.48
N SER A 115 -9.73 -2.28 5.68
CA SER A 115 -10.23 -2.77 6.98
C SER A 115 -9.94 -4.26 7.11
N GLY A 116 -8.68 -4.64 6.86
CA GLY A 116 -8.25 -6.02 6.90
C GLY A 116 -8.28 -6.62 8.31
N VAL A 117 -7.65 -7.78 8.43
CA VAL A 117 -7.56 -8.50 9.71
C VAL A 117 -6.64 -7.78 10.69
N LYS A 118 -6.76 -8.12 11.97
CA LYS A 118 -5.81 -7.69 12.99
C LYS A 118 -4.39 -8.12 12.62
N ARG A 119 -3.40 -7.28 12.91
CA ARG A 119 -1.99 -7.59 12.66
C ARG A 119 -1.55 -8.93 13.27
N LEU A 120 -2.11 -9.30 14.42
CA LEU A 120 -1.83 -10.59 15.08
C LEU A 120 -2.34 -11.84 14.34
N ALA A 121 -3.21 -11.67 13.34
CA ALA A 121 -3.64 -12.78 12.49
C ALA A 121 -2.51 -13.31 11.61
N LYS A 122 -1.47 -12.50 11.35
CA LYS A 122 -0.26 -12.85 10.56
C LYS A 122 -0.50 -13.14 9.08
N GLU A 123 -1.75 -13.32 8.66
CA GLU A 123 -2.11 -13.54 7.28
C GLU A 123 -3.52 -13.02 6.96
N GLN A 124 -3.74 -12.71 5.69
CA GLN A 124 -5.05 -12.34 5.17
C GLN A 124 -5.22 -12.82 3.73
N PHE A 125 -6.41 -13.33 3.43
CA PHE A 125 -6.81 -13.65 2.06
C PHE A 125 -7.57 -12.50 1.41
N VAL A 126 -7.28 -12.25 0.14
CA VAL A 126 -7.97 -11.24 -0.69
C VAL A 126 -8.41 -11.90 -1.98
N GLU A 127 -9.70 -11.77 -2.31
CA GLU A 127 -10.22 -12.17 -3.61
C GLU A 127 -10.31 -10.96 -4.53
N LEU A 128 -9.65 -11.04 -5.68
CA LEU A 128 -9.68 -10.00 -6.69
C LEU A 128 -10.86 -10.17 -7.66
N PRO A 129 -11.39 -9.07 -8.19
CA PRO A 129 -12.29 -9.10 -9.32
C PRO A 129 -11.65 -9.78 -10.54
N SER A 130 -12.47 -10.45 -11.35
CA SER A 130 -12.02 -11.17 -12.56
C SER A 130 -11.25 -10.30 -13.55
N ASP A 131 -11.49 -8.98 -13.56
CA ASP A 131 -10.73 -8.01 -14.35
C ASP A 131 -9.21 -8.14 -14.16
N PHE A 132 -8.73 -8.54 -12.98
CA PHE A 132 -7.32 -8.59 -12.60
C PHE A 132 -6.63 -9.93 -12.97
N ASN A 133 -7.37 -10.92 -13.44
CA ASN A 133 -6.83 -12.25 -13.74
C ASN A 133 -5.79 -12.23 -14.87
N SER A 134 -4.73 -13.03 -14.72
CA SER A 134 -3.65 -13.21 -15.72
C SER A 134 -2.94 -11.91 -16.12
N ARG A 135 -2.84 -10.94 -15.21
CA ARG A 135 -2.14 -9.66 -15.40
C ARG A 135 -1.01 -9.54 -14.40
N VAL A 136 -0.04 -8.67 -14.69
CA VAL A 136 0.99 -8.31 -13.71
C VAL A 136 0.39 -7.40 -12.64
N LEU A 137 0.46 -7.87 -11.40
CA LEU A 137 -0.07 -7.22 -10.21
C LEU A 137 1.06 -6.83 -9.29
N HIS A 138 0.99 -5.66 -8.67
CA HIS A 138 1.94 -5.19 -7.66
C HIS A 138 1.22 -5.04 -6.32
N ALA A 139 1.72 -5.73 -5.30
CA ALA A 139 1.08 -5.82 -3.99
C ALA A 139 1.80 -4.99 -2.92
N TYR A 140 1.02 -4.34 -2.05
CA TYR A 140 1.51 -3.53 -0.94
C TYR A 140 0.74 -3.84 0.33
N LEU A 141 1.43 -3.73 1.46
CA LEU A 141 0.86 -3.94 2.79
C LEU A 141 1.26 -2.78 3.70
N THR A 142 0.30 -2.27 4.47
CA THR A 142 0.55 -1.34 5.57
C THR A 142 -0.33 -1.69 6.77
N PHE A 143 0.05 -1.23 7.95
CA PHE A 143 -0.80 -1.30 9.14
C PHE A 143 -1.38 0.05 9.47
N VAL A 144 -2.60 0.03 10.01
CA VAL A 144 -3.31 1.21 10.48
C VAL A 144 -3.94 0.92 11.83
N THR A 145 -3.95 1.88 12.75
CA THR A 145 -4.68 1.72 14.01
C THR A 145 -6.19 1.69 13.79
N ASP A 146 -6.95 1.13 14.74
CA ASP A 146 -8.41 1.02 14.65
C ASP A 146 -9.11 2.39 14.47
N ASP A 147 -8.54 3.45 15.06
CA ASP A 147 -8.98 4.84 14.92
C ASP A 147 -8.51 5.53 13.63
N ARG A 148 -7.67 4.85 12.84
CA ARG A 148 -7.04 5.31 11.59
C ARG A 148 -6.16 6.54 11.72
N VAL A 149 -5.66 6.82 12.92
CA VAL A 149 -4.79 7.97 13.20
C VAL A 149 -3.33 7.66 12.90
N MET A 150 -2.87 6.45 13.24
CA MET A 150 -1.47 6.04 13.04
C MET A 150 -1.39 4.96 11.96
N VAL A 151 -0.37 5.06 11.12
CA VAL A 151 -0.07 4.10 10.06
C VAL A 151 1.39 3.68 10.13
N SER A 152 1.73 2.55 9.51
CA SER A 152 3.13 2.20 9.23
C SER A 152 3.56 2.73 7.88
N ASP A 153 4.86 2.67 7.60
CA ASP A 153 5.31 2.77 6.22
C ASP A 153 4.78 1.57 5.44
N SER A 154 4.38 1.81 4.19
CA SER A 154 3.92 0.72 3.32
C SER A 154 5.11 -0.11 2.84
N VAL A 155 4.91 -1.42 2.77
CA VAL A 155 5.91 -2.37 2.27
C VAL A 155 5.43 -2.89 0.91
N TYR A 156 6.32 -2.85 -0.08
CA TYR A 156 6.12 -3.57 -1.33
C TYR A 156 6.33 -5.07 -1.08
N VAL A 157 5.30 -5.86 -1.35
CA VAL A 157 5.25 -7.28 -0.97
C VAL A 157 5.68 -8.19 -2.12
N GLY A 158 5.47 -7.75 -3.37
CA GLY A 158 5.88 -8.50 -4.55
C GLY A 158 4.98 -8.25 -5.76
N GLU A 159 5.25 -9.01 -6.82
CA GLU A 159 4.45 -9.09 -8.03
C GLU A 159 4.01 -10.53 -8.35
N SER A 160 2.98 -10.65 -9.20
CA SER A 160 2.41 -11.92 -9.68
C SER A 160 3.18 -12.51 -10.85
#